data_AF-A0A1H7FA77-F1
#
_entry.id   AF-A0A1H7FA77-F1
#
_cell.length_a   1.000
_cell.length_b   1.000
_cell.length_c   1.000
_cell.angle_alpha   90.00
_cell.angle_beta   90.00
_cell.angle_gamma   90.00
#
_symmetry.space_group_name_H-M   'P 1'
#
loop_
_entity.id
_entity.type
_entity.pdbx_description
1 polymer ?
#
loop_
_entity_poly.entity_id
_entity_poly.type
_entity_poly.pdbx_seq_one_letter_code
_entity_poly.pdbx_strand_id
1 'polypeptide(L)'
;MKNYVSFIAILLCALLFVQCTQENISPQAEEIGLEIENENQFSGKLYTNNSNITYSIEAISELKFIIDLTIDKKTIEASVDYEKEGITINGHNNNFTELQKEALLNTGKVISEYLLATKKGEISMTEYTLLSLIEYWGKSPVNYVYSKREITSAPNPNALKSRNEGITCIRKNTYVNAEYDDSRGNHKDRVKVGSKPRNNYGCMGRCGGDCGRWWIPSAWTKDCMDHDQCSNVNNASGGSSDGNCGDEFNEAADDYVFGVIRGCRG
;
A
#
# COMPACT_ATOMS: atom_id res chain seq x y z
N MET A 1 4.75 -44.70 66.22
CA MET A 1 4.72 -45.42 64.91
C MET A 1 3.38 -45.08 64.26
N LYS A 2 3.37 -44.09 63.36
CA LYS A 2 3.53 -44.21 61.90
C LYS A 2 2.16 -44.25 61.20
N ASN A 3 1.99 -43.24 60.35
CA ASN A 3 1.19 -43.14 59.12
C ASN A 3 -0.18 -42.46 59.28
N TYR A 4 -0.39 -41.23 58.80
CA TYR A 4 -0.30 -40.60 57.47
C TYR A 4 -1.54 -40.83 56.58
N VAL A 5 -2.12 -39.67 56.19
CA VAL A 5 -2.76 -39.34 54.89
C VAL A 5 -4.29 -39.50 54.75
N SER A 6 -4.86 -38.49 54.08
CA SER A 6 -6.14 -38.42 53.35
C SER A 6 -7.37 -38.02 54.18
N PHE A 7 -8.11 -36.92 53.95
CA PHE A 7 -8.29 -36.09 52.75
C PHE A 7 -8.56 -34.63 53.17
N ILE A 8 -7.67 -33.72 52.81
CA ILE A 8 -8.00 -32.30 52.61
C ILE A 8 -8.31 -32.18 51.11
N ALA A 9 -9.58 -32.03 50.75
CA ALA A 9 -9.98 -31.65 49.39
C ALA A 9 -11.39 -31.05 49.40
N ILE A 10 -11.64 -30.11 50.31
CA ILE A 10 -12.72 -29.15 50.18
C ILE A 10 -12.04 -27.79 50.31
N LEU A 11 -12.39 -26.86 49.43
CA LEU A 11 -11.98 -25.45 49.45
C LEU A 11 -10.70 -25.07 48.65
N LEU A 12 -10.70 -25.29 47.33
CA LEU A 12 -9.89 -24.48 46.39
C LEU A 12 -10.34 -24.72 44.94
N CYS A 13 -11.62 -24.45 44.64
CA CYS A 13 -12.11 -24.36 43.26
C CYS A 13 -12.93 -23.07 43.06
N ALA A 14 -12.39 -21.96 43.58
CA ALA A 14 -12.87 -20.61 43.35
C ALA A 14 -11.71 -19.71 42.89
N LEU A 15 -10.76 -20.28 42.15
CA LEU A 15 -9.74 -19.52 41.46
C LEU A 15 -10.28 -19.12 40.09
N LEU A 16 -10.92 -17.95 40.11
CA LEU A 16 -10.71 -16.90 39.12
C LEU A 16 -10.86 -17.35 37.66
N PHE A 17 -12.10 -17.39 37.20
CA PHE A 17 -12.38 -16.95 35.83
C PHE A 17 -12.04 -15.45 35.76
N VAL A 18 -10.76 -15.12 35.66
CA VAL A 18 -10.36 -13.88 35.01
C VAL A 18 -10.78 -14.06 33.57
N GLN A 19 -12.00 -13.63 33.24
CA GLN A 19 -12.25 -13.17 31.90
C GLN A 19 -11.22 -12.07 31.69
N CYS A 20 -10.15 -12.37 30.95
CA CYS A 20 -9.45 -11.33 30.23
C CYS A 20 -10.49 -10.74 29.30
N THR A 21 -11.23 -9.73 29.77
CA THR A 21 -11.77 -8.72 28.87
C THR A 21 -10.53 -8.19 28.18
N GLN A 22 -10.30 -8.61 26.93
CA GLN A 22 -9.53 -7.77 26.04
C GLN A 22 -10.28 -6.45 26.07
N GLU A 23 -9.77 -5.48 26.84
CA GLU A 23 -10.13 -4.10 26.62
C GLU A 23 -9.86 -3.90 25.13
N ASN A 24 -10.93 -3.73 24.36
CA ASN A 24 -10.80 -3.19 23.01
C ASN A 24 -10.31 -1.77 23.23
N ILE A 25 -8.99 -1.62 23.34
CA ILE A 25 -8.31 -0.33 23.33
C ILE A 25 -8.57 0.18 21.91
N SER A 26 -9.62 0.98 21.76
CA SER A 26 -9.89 1.67 20.52
C SER A 26 -8.74 2.64 20.31
N PRO A 27 -8.05 2.60 19.16
CA PRO A 27 -7.04 3.59 18.85
C PRO A 27 -7.62 5.00 18.99
N GLN A 28 -6.88 5.87 19.67
CA GLN A 28 -7.32 7.23 19.97
C GLN A 28 -6.82 8.20 18.90
N ALA A 29 -7.54 9.30 18.67
CA ALA A 29 -7.12 10.35 17.73
C ALA A 29 -5.72 10.92 18.06
N GLU A 30 -5.35 10.91 19.34
CA GLU A 30 -4.03 11.27 19.84
C GLU A 30 -2.92 10.33 19.32
N GLU A 31 -3.21 9.04 19.10
CA GLU A 31 -2.23 8.04 18.64
C GLU A 31 -1.81 8.27 17.18
N ILE A 32 -2.67 8.88 16.37
CA ILE A 32 -2.34 9.30 15.00
C ILE A 32 -1.98 10.78 14.90
N GLY A 33 -1.97 11.49 16.04
CA GLY A 33 -1.82 12.94 16.15
C GLY A 33 -2.70 13.70 15.18
N LEU A 34 -3.97 13.31 15.10
CA LEU A 34 -4.98 13.90 14.22
C LEU A 34 -5.16 15.38 14.55
N GLU A 35 -4.97 16.24 13.55
CA GLU A 35 -5.17 17.69 13.68
C GLU A 35 -6.50 18.12 13.03
N ILE A 36 -6.85 17.53 11.89
CA ILE A 36 -8.09 17.80 11.16
C ILE A 36 -8.68 16.49 10.64
N GLU A 37 -9.98 16.30 10.84
CA GLU A 37 -10.76 15.22 10.22
C GLU A 37 -12.15 15.73 9.85
N ASN A 38 -12.41 15.77 8.54
CA ASN A 38 -13.73 15.94 7.96
C ASN A 38 -13.76 15.29 6.56
N GLU A 39 -14.90 15.35 5.87
CA GLU A 39 -15.09 14.73 4.56
C GLU A 39 -14.07 15.20 3.50
N ASN A 40 -13.63 16.46 3.58
CA ASN A 40 -12.76 17.09 2.57
C ASN A 40 -11.32 17.26 3.03
N GLN A 41 -11.00 17.06 4.32
CA GLN A 41 -9.67 17.28 4.85
C GLN A 41 -9.32 16.25 5.92
N PHE A 42 -8.11 15.71 5.83
CA PHE A 42 -7.57 14.78 6.81
C PHE A 42 -6.08 15.08 7.01
N SER A 43 -5.69 15.46 8.23
CA SER A 43 -4.30 15.82 8.52
C SER A 43 -3.89 15.50 9.95
N GLY A 44 -2.58 15.34 10.15
CA GLY A 44 -2.02 15.06 11.46
C GLY A 44 -0.50 14.92 11.46
N LYS A 45 0.03 14.63 12.64
CA LYS A 45 1.46 14.47 12.90
C LYS A 45 1.71 13.24 13.75
N LEU A 46 2.62 12.38 13.31
CA LEU A 46 2.95 11.14 13.99
C LEU A 46 4.46 11.00 14.14
N TYR A 47 4.91 10.53 15.30
CA TYR A 47 6.26 10.03 15.46
C TYR A 47 6.24 8.51 15.47
N THR A 48 6.87 7.88 14.48
CA THR A 48 6.88 6.42 14.36
C THR A 48 8.13 5.91 13.67
N ASN A 49 8.64 4.75 14.08
CA ASN A 49 9.89 4.15 13.58
C ASN A 49 11.06 5.15 13.53
N ASN A 50 11.17 5.99 14.56
CA ASN A 50 12.14 7.07 14.69
C ASN A 50 12.08 8.19 13.64
N SER A 51 10.97 8.30 12.92
CA SER A 51 10.72 9.36 11.94
C SER A 51 9.56 10.25 12.35
N ASN A 52 9.70 11.56 12.09
CA ASN A 52 8.60 12.52 12.22
C ASN A 52 7.84 12.57 10.90
N ILE A 53 6.55 12.25 10.95
CA ILE A 53 5.63 12.26 9.82
C ILE A 53 4.62 13.38 10.02
N THR A 54 4.47 14.21 9.00
CA THR A 54 3.31 15.10 8.86
C THR A 54 2.58 14.68 7.60
N TYR A 55 1.27 14.48 7.69
CA TYR A 55 0.42 14.12 6.56
C TYR A 55 -0.76 15.08 6.46
N SER A 56 -1.14 15.42 5.24
CA SER A 56 -2.30 16.24 4.94
C SER A 56 -2.87 15.83 3.60
N ILE A 57 -4.20 15.79 3.50
CA ILE A 57 -4.92 15.73 2.24
C ILE A 57 -6.09 16.71 2.26
N GLU A 58 -6.32 17.34 1.12
CA GLU A 58 -7.45 18.24 0.87
C GLU A 58 -8.16 17.86 -0.44
N ALA A 59 -9.48 17.75 -0.38
CA ALA A 59 -10.36 17.61 -1.53
C ALA A 59 -10.63 19.00 -2.12
N ILE A 60 -10.15 19.22 -3.35
CA ILE A 60 -10.43 20.44 -4.14
C ILE A 60 -11.81 20.35 -4.81
N SER A 61 -12.24 19.12 -5.09
CA SER A 61 -13.58 18.75 -5.54
C SER A 61 -13.84 17.28 -5.17
N GLU A 62 -15.05 16.78 -5.40
CA GLU A 62 -15.44 15.39 -5.07
C GLU A 62 -14.44 14.32 -5.55
N LEU A 63 -13.78 14.57 -6.69
CA LEU A 63 -12.88 13.61 -7.35
C LEU A 63 -11.45 14.14 -7.52
N LYS A 64 -11.08 15.22 -6.85
CA LYS A 64 -9.73 15.83 -6.97
C LYS A 64 -9.13 16.14 -5.62
N PHE A 65 -7.92 15.65 -5.41
CA PHE A 65 -7.26 15.70 -4.12
C PHE A 65 -5.83 16.22 -4.25
N ILE A 66 -5.39 16.98 -3.24
CA ILE A 66 -4.00 17.39 -3.06
C ILE A 66 -3.50 16.79 -1.77
N ILE A 67 -2.33 16.15 -1.82
CA ILE A 67 -1.71 15.44 -0.71
C ILE A 67 -0.34 16.04 -0.48
N ASP A 68 -0.04 16.34 0.79
CA ASP A 68 1.26 16.77 1.26
C ASP A 68 1.72 15.84 2.37
N LEU A 69 2.90 15.24 2.18
CA LEU A 69 3.51 14.39 3.19
C LEU A 69 4.95 14.83 3.43
N THR A 70 5.33 14.96 4.70
CA THR A 70 6.71 15.26 5.11
C THR A 70 7.21 14.19 6.06
N ILE A 71 8.40 13.65 5.78
CA ILE A 71 9.11 12.70 6.62
C ILE A 71 10.54 13.19 6.91
N ASP A 72 10.84 13.46 8.18
CA ASP A 72 12.14 14.00 8.63
C ASP A 72 12.67 15.16 7.76
N LYS A 73 11.78 16.13 7.46
CA LYS A 73 12.01 17.32 6.60
C LYS A 73 12.09 17.05 5.10
N LYS A 74 11.88 15.83 4.63
CA LYS A 74 11.74 15.51 3.20
C LYS A 74 10.27 15.51 2.82
N THR A 75 9.89 16.35 1.85
CA THR A 75 8.50 16.50 1.42
C THR A 75 8.25 15.71 0.12
N ILE A 76 7.06 15.13 0.03
CA ILE A 76 6.48 14.58 -1.19
C ILE A 76 5.04 15.07 -1.32
N GLU A 77 4.71 15.53 -2.52
CA GLU A 77 3.42 16.11 -2.85
C GLU A 77 2.77 15.28 -3.96
N ALA A 78 1.45 15.17 -3.95
CA ALA A 78 0.72 14.61 -5.07
C ALA A 78 -0.60 15.32 -5.32
N SER A 79 -1.03 15.31 -6.58
CA SER A 79 -2.40 15.65 -6.97
C SER A 79 -3.01 14.45 -7.69
N VAL A 80 -4.20 14.04 -7.28
CA VAL A 80 -4.96 12.93 -7.85
C VAL A 80 -6.24 13.47 -8.46
N ASP A 81 -6.49 13.18 -9.73
CA ASP A 81 -7.72 13.50 -10.45
C ASP A 81 -8.37 12.18 -10.89
N TYR A 82 -9.41 11.74 -10.16
CA TYR A 82 -10.12 10.50 -10.46
C TYR A 82 -11.02 10.61 -11.70
N GLU A 83 -11.39 11.81 -12.14
CA GLU A 83 -12.15 11.96 -13.40
C GLU A 83 -11.29 11.63 -14.61
N LYS A 84 -10.01 12.00 -14.52
CA LYS A 84 -9.03 11.83 -15.61
C LYS A 84 -8.09 10.65 -15.40
N GLU A 85 -8.15 10.01 -14.24
CA GLU A 85 -7.25 8.94 -13.83
C GLU A 85 -5.79 9.39 -13.96
N GLY A 86 -5.56 10.59 -13.43
CA GLY A 86 -4.29 11.28 -13.49
C GLY A 86 -3.69 11.42 -12.11
N ILE A 87 -2.38 11.20 -12.01
CA ILE A 87 -1.61 11.46 -10.79
C ILE A 87 -0.41 12.31 -11.15
N THR A 88 -0.25 13.46 -10.50
CA THR A 88 1.01 14.20 -10.50
C THR A 88 1.71 13.96 -9.17
N ILE A 89 2.96 13.53 -9.21
CA ILE A 89 3.80 13.34 -8.01
C ILE A 89 4.99 14.31 -8.10
N ASN A 90 5.29 14.99 -7.02
CA ASN A 90 6.51 15.78 -6.84
C ASN A 90 7.18 15.42 -5.52
N GLY A 91 8.19 14.56 -5.59
CA GLY A 91 9.00 14.23 -4.40
C GLY A 91 10.25 15.07 -4.23
N HIS A 92 10.44 16.15 -5.01
CA HIS A 92 11.60 17.03 -4.90
C HIS A 92 12.96 16.30 -5.00
N ASN A 93 13.01 15.21 -5.77
CA ASN A 93 14.15 14.30 -5.88
C ASN A 93 14.60 13.69 -4.53
N ASN A 94 13.67 13.60 -3.58
CA ASN A 94 13.92 12.92 -2.33
C ASN A 94 14.03 11.41 -2.55
N ASN A 95 14.85 10.80 -1.72
CA ASN A 95 14.99 9.35 -1.59
C ASN A 95 14.74 9.00 -0.12
N PHE A 96 13.77 8.14 0.14
CA PHE A 96 13.43 7.69 1.50
C PHE A 96 14.25 6.46 1.87
N THR A 97 14.83 6.48 3.07
CA THR A 97 15.53 5.32 3.64
C THR A 97 14.54 4.19 3.94
N GLU A 98 15.06 2.99 4.24
CA GLU A 98 14.22 1.87 4.66
C GLU A 98 13.37 2.20 5.88
N LEU A 99 13.98 2.76 6.94
CA LEU A 99 13.27 3.18 8.16
C LEU A 99 12.18 4.21 7.84
N GLN A 100 12.45 5.12 6.91
CA GLN A 100 11.48 6.13 6.48
C GLN A 100 10.29 5.49 5.76
N LYS A 101 10.54 4.50 4.89
CA LYS A 101 9.48 3.73 4.22
C LYS A 101 8.66 2.90 5.20
N GLU A 102 9.31 2.24 6.15
CA GLU A 102 8.64 1.53 7.23
C GLU A 102 7.78 2.47 8.08
N ALA A 103 8.25 3.69 8.36
CA ALA A 103 7.49 4.71 9.08
C ALA A 103 6.23 5.14 8.31
N LEU A 104 6.31 5.34 6.99
CA LEU A 104 5.13 5.61 6.14
C LEU A 104 4.13 4.47 6.23
N LEU A 105 4.61 3.24 6.10
CA LEU A 105 3.77 2.05 6.15
C LEU A 105 3.11 1.85 7.52
N ASN A 106 3.81 2.15 8.61
CA ASN A 106 3.23 2.13 9.94
C ASN A 106 2.20 3.27 10.11
N THR A 107 2.47 4.45 9.57
CA THR A 107 1.51 5.57 9.56
C THR A 107 0.20 5.15 8.89
N GLY A 108 0.27 4.56 7.69
CA GLY A 108 -0.93 4.07 6.99
C GLY A 108 -1.68 3.00 7.78
N LYS A 109 -0.96 2.09 8.47
CA LYS A 109 -1.56 1.08 9.34
C LYS A 109 -2.34 1.72 10.49
N VAL A 110 -1.71 2.61 11.26
CA VAL A 110 -2.35 3.22 12.45
C VAL A 110 -3.54 4.10 12.05
N ILE A 111 -3.44 4.87 10.95
CA ILE A 111 -4.58 5.62 10.40
C ILE A 111 -5.73 4.67 10.05
N SER A 112 -5.44 3.56 9.37
CA SER A 112 -6.48 2.61 8.98
C SER A 112 -7.13 1.92 10.18
N GLU A 113 -6.34 1.55 11.20
CA GLU A 113 -6.86 0.97 12.45
C GLU A 113 -7.76 1.97 13.19
N TYR A 114 -7.39 3.25 13.21
CA TYR A 114 -8.24 4.33 13.69
C TYR A 114 -9.57 4.39 12.94
N LEU A 115 -9.56 4.50 11.61
CA LEU A 115 -10.79 4.60 10.79
C LEU A 115 -11.68 3.35 10.93
N LEU A 116 -11.09 2.16 11.01
CA LEU A 116 -11.82 0.92 11.25
C LEU A 116 -12.54 0.94 12.62
N ALA A 117 -11.86 1.43 13.65
CA ALA A 117 -12.41 1.49 15.01
C ALA A 117 -13.47 2.60 15.16
N THR A 118 -13.24 3.78 14.60
CA THR A 118 -14.09 4.96 14.82
C THR A 118 -15.22 5.11 13.81
N LYS A 119 -14.99 4.68 12.56
CA LYS A 119 -15.95 4.78 11.44
C LYS A 119 -16.50 3.44 10.98
N LYS A 120 -16.21 2.34 11.70
CA LYS A 120 -16.63 0.97 11.32
C LYS A 120 -16.21 0.59 9.89
N GLY A 121 -15.12 1.18 9.39
CA GLY A 121 -14.63 0.96 8.03
C GLY A 121 -15.35 1.76 6.94
N GLU A 122 -16.22 2.70 7.28
CA GLU A 122 -16.69 3.72 6.32
C GLU A 122 -15.54 4.71 6.06
N ILE A 123 -14.83 4.49 4.96
CA ILE A 123 -13.65 5.28 4.56
C ILE A 123 -14.10 6.28 3.48
N SER A 124 -13.82 7.57 3.70
CA SER A 124 -14.07 8.62 2.69
C SER A 124 -13.09 8.53 1.51
N MET A 125 -13.41 9.13 0.36
CA MET A 125 -12.45 9.21 -0.76
C MET A 125 -11.17 9.97 -0.38
N THR A 126 -11.28 10.96 0.50
CA THR A 126 -10.15 11.69 1.09
C THR A 126 -9.22 10.74 1.86
N GLU A 127 -9.76 9.95 2.78
CA GLU A 127 -8.98 8.98 3.56
C GLU A 127 -8.39 7.86 2.69
N TYR A 128 -9.19 7.31 1.77
CA TYR A 128 -8.75 6.26 0.85
C TYR A 128 -7.58 6.73 -0.02
N THR A 129 -7.65 7.96 -0.56
CA THR A 129 -6.60 8.52 -1.42
C THR A 129 -5.30 8.72 -0.65
N LEU A 130 -5.37 9.26 0.57
CA LEU A 130 -4.21 9.43 1.45
C LEU A 130 -3.55 8.07 1.74
N LEU A 131 -4.36 7.11 2.19
CA LEU A 131 -3.88 5.77 2.53
C LEU A 131 -3.21 5.08 1.33
N SER A 132 -3.84 5.15 0.15
CA SER A 132 -3.33 4.56 -1.09
C SER A 132 -1.95 5.12 -1.45
N LEU A 133 -1.76 6.44 -1.36
CA LEU A 133 -0.49 7.09 -1.66
C LEU A 133 0.59 6.84 -0.61
N ILE A 134 0.22 6.85 0.69
CA ILE A 134 1.14 6.45 1.77
C ILE A 134 1.68 5.05 1.52
N GLU A 135 0.80 4.11 1.14
CA GLU A 135 1.19 2.74 0.87
C GLU A 135 2.05 2.63 -0.38
N TYR A 136 1.69 3.34 -1.46
CA TYR A 136 2.48 3.42 -2.69
C TYR A 136 3.91 3.90 -2.42
N TRP A 137 4.06 4.99 -1.67
CA TRP A 137 5.38 5.53 -1.33
C TRP A 137 6.16 4.65 -0.36
N GLY A 138 5.46 4.04 0.61
CA GLY A 138 6.06 3.12 1.56
C GLY A 138 6.55 1.82 0.92
N LYS A 139 5.85 1.31 -0.11
CA LYS A 139 6.18 0.06 -0.80
C LYS A 139 7.10 0.20 -2.00
N SER A 140 7.35 1.42 -2.48
CA SER A 140 8.29 1.59 -3.59
C SER A 140 9.69 1.10 -3.21
N PRO A 141 10.56 0.78 -4.17
CA PRO A 141 11.85 0.17 -3.86
C PRO A 141 12.79 1.06 -3.04
N VAL A 142 13.73 0.41 -2.34
CA VAL A 142 14.79 1.08 -1.60
C VAL A 142 15.67 1.85 -2.58
N ASN A 143 16.03 3.09 -2.26
CA ASN A 143 16.75 4.02 -3.11
C ASN A 143 15.95 4.67 -4.26
N TYR A 144 14.64 4.46 -4.31
CA TYR A 144 13.80 5.13 -5.29
C TYR A 144 13.83 6.66 -5.10
N VAL A 145 14.20 7.37 -6.17
CA VAL A 145 14.24 8.84 -6.21
C VAL A 145 12.92 9.36 -6.74
N TYR A 146 12.18 10.06 -5.89
CA TYR A 146 10.90 10.66 -6.27
C TYR A 146 11.12 12.00 -6.99
N SER A 147 11.34 11.93 -8.30
CA SER A 147 11.33 13.12 -9.16
C SER A 147 9.91 13.60 -9.43
N LYS A 148 9.78 14.77 -10.07
CA LYS A 148 8.49 15.23 -10.57
C LYS A 148 8.07 14.40 -11.79
N ARG A 149 6.87 13.83 -11.76
CA ARG A 149 6.28 13.06 -12.87
C ARG A 149 4.77 13.16 -12.92
N GLU A 150 4.24 12.89 -14.11
CA GLU A 150 2.81 12.81 -14.40
C GLU A 150 2.50 11.39 -14.88
N ILE A 151 1.43 10.82 -14.33
CA ILE A 151 0.95 9.47 -14.59
C ILE A 151 -0.48 9.60 -15.11
N THR A 152 -0.80 8.90 -16.19
CA THR A 152 -2.14 8.92 -16.82
C THR A 152 -2.53 7.52 -17.24
N SER A 153 -3.76 7.10 -16.97
CA SER A 153 -4.28 5.76 -17.32
C SER A 153 -4.62 5.52 -18.79
N ALA A 154 -4.18 6.39 -19.70
CA ALA A 154 -4.48 6.22 -21.11
C ALA A 154 -3.72 5.00 -21.68
N PRO A 155 -4.43 3.99 -22.24
CA PRO A 155 -3.76 2.83 -22.80
C PRO A 155 -2.85 3.25 -23.95
N ASN A 156 -1.64 2.71 -23.98
CA ASN A 156 -0.69 2.96 -25.05
C ASN A 156 -0.30 1.64 -25.75
N PRO A 157 -1.21 1.06 -26.55
CA PRO A 157 -0.97 -0.24 -27.19
C PRO A 157 0.14 -0.20 -28.25
N ASN A 158 0.63 0.99 -28.61
CA ASN A 158 1.65 1.23 -29.63
C ASN A 158 3.02 1.56 -29.03
N ALA A 159 3.16 1.62 -27.70
CA ALA A 159 4.46 1.74 -27.08
C ALA A 159 5.30 0.50 -27.46
N LEU A 160 6.43 0.75 -28.13
CA LEU A 160 7.31 -0.29 -28.66
C LEU A 160 8.15 -0.98 -27.56
N LYS A 161 8.18 -0.36 -26.37
CA LYS A 161 8.84 -0.86 -25.17
C LYS A 161 7.84 -1.70 -24.38
N SER A 162 7.01 -1.11 -23.55
CA SER A 162 5.94 -1.83 -22.83
C SER A 162 4.56 -1.64 -23.45
N ARG A 163 3.62 -2.58 -23.21
CA ARG A 163 2.22 -2.47 -23.62
C ARG A 163 1.36 -2.03 -22.44
N ASN A 164 1.23 -0.73 -22.21
CA ASN A 164 0.27 -0.21 -21.23
C ASN A 164 -1.18 -0.51 -21.68
N GLU A 165 -1.88 -1.35 -20.94
CA GLU A 165 -3.28 -1.71 -21.20
C GLU A 165 -4.29 -0.87 -20.42
N GLY A 166 -3.81 0.15 -19.71
CA GLY A 166 -4.54 0.90 -18.72
C GLY A 166 -5.07 -0.02 -17.61
N ILE A 167 -6.01 0.50 -16.82
CA ILE A 167 -6.55 -0.25 -15.68
C ILE A 167 -7.38 -1.46 -16.13
N THR A 168 -6.71 -2.62 -16.19
CA THR A 168 -7.28 -3.88 -16.62
C THR A 168 -7.27 -4.91 -15.48
N CYS A 169 -8.46 -5.25 -14.98
CA CYS A 169 -8.59 -6.20 -13.88
C CYS A 169 -8.25 -7.63 -14.31
N ILE A 170 -7.43 -8.32 -13.51
CA ILE A 170 -7.17 -9.75 -13.65
C ILE A 170 -7.62 -10.50 -12.39
N ARG A 171 -7.78 -11.82 -12.47
CA ARG A 171 -8.40 -12.60 -11.39
C ARG A 171 -7.43 -13.59 -10.76
N LYS A 172 -7.31 -13.58 -9.43
CA LYS A 172 -6.53 -14.57 -8.68
C LYS A 172 -6.88 -16.00 -9.08
N ASN A 173 -5.87 -16.87 -9.12
CA ASN A 173 -5.97 -18.27 -9.56
C ASN A 173 -6.31 -18.49 -11.05
N THR A 174 -6.29 -17.45 -11.86
CA THR A 174 -6.31 -17.59 -13.33
C THR A 174 -4.89 -17.51 -13.91
N TYR A 175 -4.75 -17.78 -15.19
CA TYR A 175 -3.52 -17.54 -15.94
C TYR A 175 -3.73 -16.39 -16.90
N VAL A 176 -2.82 -15.43 -16.88
CA VAL A 176 -2.76 -14.32 -17.82
C VAL A 176 -1.37 -14.30 -18.46
N ASN A 177 -1.23 -13.60 -19.58
CA ASN A 177 0.10 -13.32 -20.10
C ASN A 177 0.59 -12.03 -19.46
N ALA A 178 1.77 -12.07 -18.84
CA ALA A 178 2.53 -10.88 -18.55
C ALA A 178 3.26 -10.46 -19.84
N GLU A 179 3.19 -9.18 -20.20
CA GLU A 179 3.78 -8.58 -21.39
C GLU A 179 4.62 -7.39 -20.95
N TYR A 180 5.94 -7.51 -21.04
CA TYR A 180 6.91 -6.54 -20.53
C TYR A 180 8.12 -6.52 -21.47
N ASP A 181 8.96 -5.50 -21.37
CA ASP A 181 10.26 -5.48 -22.04
C ASP A 181 11.41 -5.34 -21.05
N ASP A 182 12.61 -5.64 -21.52
CA ASP A 182 13.84 -5.33 -20.81
C ASP A 182 14.98 -5.14 -21.79
N SER A 183 16.22 -5.02 -21.29
CA SER A 183 17.41 -4.89 -22.13
C SER A 183 17.62 -6.01 -23.17
N ARG A 184 16.89 -7.12 -23.09
CA ARG A 184 16.92 -8.25 -24.03
C ARG A 184 15.76 -8.23 -25.04
N GLY A 185 14.84 -7.25 -24.96
CA GLY A 185 13.70 -7.09 -25.84
C GLY A 185 12.37 -7.43 -25.17
N ASN A 186 11.35 -7.70 -25.98
CA ASN A 186 9.97 -7.87 -25.51
C ASN A 186 9.71 -9.33 -25.11
N HIS A 187 9.04 -9.52 -23.98
CA HIS A 187 8.75 -10.81 -23.38
C HIS A 187 7.24 -11.03 -23.25
N LYS A 188 6.86 -12.31 -23.22
CA LYS A 188 5.47 -12.72 -23.00
C LYS A 188 5.42 -14.03 -22.23
N ASP A 189 5.10 -13.93 -20.95
CA ASP A 189 5.13 -15.06 -20.03
C ASP A 189 3.73 -15.40 -19.53
N ARG A 190 3.36 -16.69 -19.56
CA ARG A 190 2.09 -17.13 -19.00
C ARG A 190 2.21 -17.34 -17.50
N VAL A 191 1.71 -16.39 -16.70
CA VAL A 191 1.87 -16.36 -15.24
C VAL A 191 0.55 -16.67 -14.54
N LYS A 192 0.62 -17.42 -13.44
CA LYS A 192 -0.54 -17.65 -12.57
C LYS A 192 -0.73 -16.46 -11.63
N VAL A 193 -1.89 -15.82 -11.70
CA VAL A 193 -2.26 -14.67 -10.86
C VAL A 193 -2.28 -15.07 -9.38
N GLY A 194 -1.55 -14.33 -8.55
CA GLY A 194 -1.41 -14.59 -7.13
C GLY A 194 -0.39 -15.69 -6.77
N SER A 195 0.44 -16.12 -7.71
CA SER A 195 1.53 -17.09 -7.43
C SER A 195 2.68 -16.46 -6.64
N LYS A 196 3.57 -17.31 -6.10
CA LYS A 196 4.76 -16.91 -5.33
C LYS A 196 6.01 -17.54 -5.97
N PRO A 197 6.66 -16.87 -6.94
CA PRO A 197 7.77 -17.47 -7.67
C PRO A 197 9.09 -17.47 -6.88
N ARG A 198 9.29 -16.57 -5.90
CA ARG A 198 10.51 -16.53 -5.08
C ARG A 198 10.21 -16.37 -3.60
N ASN A 199 11.24 -16.56 -2.76
CA ASN A 199 11.12 -16.26 -1.34
C ASN A 199 10.95 -14.74 -1.16
N ASN A 200 10.00 -14.32 -0.32
CA ASN A 200 9.61 -12.91 -0.14
C ASN A 200 9.21 -12.16 -1.43
N TYR A 201 8.78 -12.89 -2.47
CA TYR A 201 8.30 -12.31 -3.72
C TYR A 201 7.13 -13.15 -4.25
N GLY A 202 5.92 -12.60 -4.14
CA GLY A 202 4.70 -13.29 -4.56
C GLY A 202 3.52 -12.37 -4.70
N CYS A 203 2.34 -12.98 -4.78
CA CYS A 203 1.10 -12.31 -5.15
C CYS A 203 1.07 -11.74 -6.57
N MET A 204 1.77 -12.39 -7.50
CA MET A 204 1.92 -11.94 -8.90
C MET A 204 0.67 -11.28 -9.48
N GLY A 205 0.82 -10.02 -9.87
CA GLY A 205 -0.23 -9.17 -10.44
C GLY A 205 -1.08 -8.44 -9.42
N ARG A 206 -0.79 -8.53 -8.12
CA ARG A 206 -1.43 -7.71 -7.08
C ARG A 206 -0.62 -6.44 -6.94
N CYS A 207 -1.25 -5.28 -7.06
CA CYS A 207 -0.52 -4.04 -6.88
C CYS A 207 0.04 -3.91 -5.44
N GLY A 208 1.33 -3.60 -5.38
CA GLY A 208 2.11 -3.41 -4.15
C GLY A 208 2.86 -4.64 -3.64
N GLY A 209 3.74 -4.41 -2.66
CA GLY A 209 4.62 -5.44 -2.12
C GLY A 209 3.89 -6.58 -1.39
N ASP A 210 4.12 -7.80 -1.89
CA ASP A 210 3.76 -9.12 -1.35
C ASP A 210 2.25 -9.35 -1.05
N CYS A 211 1.93 -10.59 -0.68
CA CYS A 211 0.63 -11.02 -0.20
C CYS A 211 0.39 -10.60 1.25
N GLY A 212 -0.11 -9.39 1.50
CA GLY A 212 -0.85 -9.14 2.74
C GLY A 212 -0.49 -7.89 3.51
N ARG A 213 -1.10 -6.78 3.10
CA ARG A 213 -1.49 -5.74 4.03
C ARG A 213 -2.99 -5.63 3.97
N TRP A 214 -3.64 -5.79 5.12
CA TRP A 214 -5.08 -5.95 5.25
C TRP A 214 -5.82 -4.61 5.33
N TRP A 215 -5.08 -3.52 5.56
CA TRP A 215 -5.66 -2.24 5.95
C TRP A 215 -5.98 -1.31 4.77
N ILE A 216 -5.46 -1.59 3.57
CA ILE A 216 -5.87 -0.92 2.33
C ILE A 216 -6.28 -1.98 1.31
N PRO A 217 -7.48 -1.87 0.71
CA PRO A 217 -7.85 -2.72 -0.42
C PRO A 217 -6.81 -2.58 -1.53
N SER A 218 -6.42 -3.69 -2.14
CA SER A 218 -5.57 -3.69 -3.33
C SER A 218 -6.36 -4.19 -4.53
N ALA A 219 -5.76 -4.16 -5.70
CA ALA A 219 -6.31 -4.76 -6.91
C ALA A 219 -5.34 -5.76 -7.53
N TRP A 220 -5.89 -6.81 -8.14
CA TRP A 220 -5.19 -7.57 -9.17
C TRP A 220 -5.42 -6.93 -10.54
N THR A 221 -4.34 -6.46 -11.17
CA THR A 221 -4.39 -5.75 -12.46
C THR A 221 -3.26 -6.20 -13.38
N LYS A 222 -3.41 -5.85 -14.67
CA LYS A 222 -2.51 -6.28 -15.73
C LYS A 222 -1.14 -5.61 -15.66
N ASP A 223 -1.05 -4.29 -15.50
CA ASP A 223 0.25 -3.60 -15.46
C ASP A 223 1.04 -4.00 -14.20
N CYS A 224 0.35 -4.23 -13.08
CA CYS A 224 0.97 -4.81 -11.88
C CYS A 224 1.49 -6.24 -12.13
N MET A 225 0.88 -7.03 -13.02
CA MET A 225 1.37 -8.37 -13.39
C MET A 225 2.61 -8.28 -14.29
N ASP A 226 2.63 -7.33 -15.22
CA ASP A 226 3.76 -7.13 -16.12
C ASP A 226 4.99 -6.69 -15.34
N HIS A 227 4.82 -5.68 -14.49
CA HIS A 227 5.86 -5.23 -13.58
C HIS A 227 6.37 -6.34 -12.67
N ASP A 228 5.46 -7.13 -12.07
CA ASP A 228 5.85 -8.23 -11.19
C ASP A 228 6.65 -9.30 -11.93
N GLN A 229 6.24 -9.65 -13.15
CA GLN A 229 6.94 -10.66 -13.92
C GLN A 229 8.29 -10.15 -14.43
N CYS A 230 8.37 -8.90 -14.92
CA CYS A 230 9.63 -8.28 -15.29
C CYS A 230 10.60 -8.29 -14.10
N SER A 231 10.13 -7.83 -12.94
CA SER A 231 10.91 -7.77 -11.71
C SER A 231 11.33 -9.15 -11.20
N ASN A 232 10.48 -10.16 -11.37
CA ASN A 232 10.82 -11.55 -11.07
C ASN A 232 11.97 -12.08 -11.93
N VAL A 233 11.93 -11.81 -13.24
CA VAL A 233 12.91 -12.30 -14.20
C VAL A 233 14.23 -11.54 -14.12
N ASN A 234 14.19 -10.22 -13.89
CA ASN A 234 15.38 -9.36 -13.87
C ASN A 234 15.95 -9.11 -12.46
N ASN A 235 15.28 -9.60 -11.41
CA ASN A 235 15.60 -9.27 -10.02
C ASN A 235 15.65 -7.74 -9.81
N ALA A 236 14.71 -7.02 -10.45
CA ALA A 236 14.65 -5.57 -10.46
C ALA A 236 14.30 -5.02 -9.08
N SER A 237 14.86 -3.87 -8.76
CA SER A 237 14.63 -3.18 -7.49
C SER A 237 14.81 -1.66 -7.57
N GLY A 238 14.90 -1.08 -8.78
CA GLY A 238 15.15 0.35 -8.98
C GLY A 238 13.88 1.23 -9.02
N GLY A 239 12.69 0.64 -8.99
CA GLY A 239 11.44 1.38 -9.24
C GLY A 239 11.47 2.00 -10.64
N SER A 240 10.99 3.23 -10.80
CA SER A 240 10.99 3.89 -12.12
C SER A 240 12.38 4.18 -12.70
N SER A 241 13.44 4.04 -11.91
CA SER A 241 14.83 4.23 -12.35
C SER A 241 15.50 2.91 -12.75
N ASP A 242 14.80 1.77 -12.62
CA ASP A 242 15.32 0.49 -13.07
C ASP A 242 15.45 0.47 -14.60
N GLY A 243 16.62 0.07 -15.11
CA GLY A 243 16.87 0.08 -16.54
C GLY A 243 16.19 -1.06 -17.30
N ASN A 244 15.63 -2.06 -16.60
CA ASN A 244 14.90 -3.16 -17.21
C ASN A 244 13.39 -3.09 -16.98
N CYS A 245 12.95 -2.70 -15.78
CA CYS A 245 11.52 -2.77 -15.40
C CYS A 245 10.93 -1.44 -14.92
N GLY A 246 11.62 -0.33 -15.20
CA GLY A 246 11.26 0.98 -14.67
C GLY A 246 10.05 1.60 -15.34
N ASP A 247 9.83 1.30 -16.61
CA ASP A 247 8.61 1.65 -17.35
C ASP A 247 7.41 0.86 -16.86
N GLU A 248 7.48 -0.47 -16.67
CA GLU A 248 6.35 -1.22 -16.10
C GLU A 248 6.02 -0.73 -14.67
N PHE A 249 7.03 -0.29 -13.89
CA PHE A 249 6.77 0.33 -12.58
C PHE A 249 6.00 1.65 -12.70
N ASN A 250 6.27 2.44 -13.73
CA ASN A 250 5.54 3.69 -13.98
C ASN A 250 4.12 3.42 -14.47
N GLU A 251 3.96 2.43 -15.33
CA GLU A 251 2.68 2.00 -15.86
C GLU A 251 1.81 1.47 -14.72
N ALA A 252 2.29 0.56 -13.89
CA ALA A 252 1.54 0.02 -12.74
C ALA A 252 1.16 1.04 -11.63
N ALA A 253 1.60 2.30 -11.72
CA ALA A 253 1.33 3.31 -10.70
C ALA A 253 -0.13 3.77 -10.67
N ASP A 254 -0.79 3.81 -11.81
CA ASP A 254 -2.21 4.18 -11.91
C ASP A 254 -3.11 3.01 -11.44
N ASP A 255 -2.78 1.78 -11.81
CA ASP A 255 -3.37 0.53 -11.35
C ASP A 255 -3.37 0.44 -9.81
N TYR A 256 -2.26 0.87 -9.19
CA TYR A 256 -2.12 0.90 -7.75
C TYR A 256 -3.20 1.78 -7.09
N VAL A 257 -3.41 3.00 -7.60
CA VAL A 257 -4.28 4.00 -6.97
C VAL A 257 -5.74 3.79 -7.37
N PHE A 258 -5.99 3.49 -8.64
CA PHE A 258 -7.32 3.48 -9.24
C PHE A 258 -7.93 2.08 -9.38
N GLY A 259 -7.15 1.00 -9.34
CA GLY A 259 -7.62 -0.35 -9.60
C GLY A 259 -8.81 -0.77 -8.74
N VAL A 260 -8.77 -0.47 -7.43
CA VAL A 260 -9.89 -0.78 -6.51
C VAL A 260 -11.13 0.01 -6.85
N ILE A 261 -10.98 1.32 -7.12
CA ILE A 261 -12.10 2.22 -7.45
C ILE A 261 -12.74 1.82 -8.79
N ARG A 262 -11.94 1.28 -9.73
CA ARG A 262 -12.42 0.65 -10.97
C ARG A 262 -13.09 -0.71 -10.77
N GLY A 263 -13.16 -1.22 -9.54
CA GLY A 263 -13.81 -2.48 -9.20
C GLY A 263 -12.94 -3.72 -9.39
N CYS A 264 -11.64 -3.55 -9.65
CA CYS A 264 -10.71 -4.67 -9.58
C CYS A 264 -10.62 -5.15 -8.13
N ARG A 265 -10.53 -6.47 -7.95
CA ARG A 265 -10.55 -7.11 -6.62
C ARG A 265 -9.16 -7.60 -6.25
N GLY A 266 -8.83 -7.55 -4.96
CA GLY A 266 -7.53 -7.86 -4.36
C GLY A 266 -7.61 -8.70 -3.09
#